data_AF-A0A962MB63-F1
#
_entry.id   AF-A0A962MB63-F1
#
_cell.length_a   1.000
_cell.length_b   1.000
_cell.length_c   1.000
_cell.angle_alpha   90.00
_cell.angle_beta   90.00
_cell.angle_gamma   90.00
#
_symmetry.space_group_name_H-M   'P 1'
#
loop_
_entity.id
_entity.type
_entity.pdbx_description
1 polymer ?
#
loop_
_entity_poly.entity_id
_entity_poly.type
_entity_poly.pdbx_seq_one_letter_code
_entity_poly.pdbx_strand_id
1 'polypeptide(L)'
;LIDSMDEAINANNTHAFVRANHDFHFTIYRASGSATLIAIIEELWLQVSPYFHLLHSSGNYSQANQQHRNILQALHQQDSTAAGASIRADISAAAEVLLALLD
;
A
#
# COMPACT_ATOMS: atom_id res chain seq x y z
N LEU A 1 10.87 -2.60 -5.66
CA LEU A 1 9.81 -1.67 -5.20
C LEU A 1 9.74 -1.61 -3.69
N ILE A 2 9.67 -2.74 -2.96
CA ILE A 2 9.73 -2.72 -1.49
C ILE A 2 11.04 -2.10 -0.99
N ASP A 3 12.18 -2.51 -1.55
CA ASP A 3 13.47 -1.91 -1.17
C ASP A 3 13.51 -0.38 -1.41
N SER A 4 12.92 0.08 -2.52
CA SER A 4 12.79 1.51 -2.82
C SER A 4 11.89 2.25 -1.81
N MET A 5 10.89 1.57 -1.25
CA MET A 5 10.08 2.11 -0.14
C MET A 5 10.90 2.17 1.15
N ASP A 6 11.71 1.16 1.46
CA ASP A 6 12.60 1.17 2.63
C ASP A 6 13.64 2.31 2.53
N GLU A 7 14.24 2.50 1.35
CA GLU A 7 15.14 3.62 1.07
C GLU A 7 14.43 4.97 1.25
N ALA A 8 13.20 5.10 0.78
CA ALA A 8 12.40 6.31 0.93
C ALA A 8 12.07 6.61 2.40
N ILE A 9 11.78 5.59 3.22
CA ILE A 9 11.61 5.74 4.67
C ILE A 9 12.89 6.28 5.31
N ASN A 10 14.04 5.66 5.01
CA ASN A 10 15.33 6.07 5.57
C ASN A 10 15.72 7.50 5.16
N ALA A 11 15.35 7.93 3.95
CA ALA A 11 15.57 9.26 3.43
C ALA A 11 14.49 10.29 3.86
N ASN A 12 13.48 9.88 4.65
CA ASN A 12 12.34 10.70 5.06
C ASN A 12 11.63 11.34 3.84
N ASN A 13 11.56 10.59 2.73
CA ASN A 13 11.03 11.03 1.44
C ASN A 13 9.65 10.42 1.19
N THR A 14 8.64 11.07 1.76
CA THR A 14 7.22 10.69 1.65
C THR A 14 6.74 10.50 0.22
N HIS A 15 7.13 11.41 -0.68
CA HIS A 15 6.68 11.35 -2.07
C HIS A 15 7.24 10.12 -2.79
N ALA A 16 8.51 9.80 -2.57
CA ALA A 16 9.11 8.59 -3.12
C ALA A 16 8.45 7.31 -2.56
N PHE A 17 8.16 7.28 -1.26
CA PHE A 17 7.44 6.16 -0.63
C PHE A 17 6.06 5.96 -1.25
N VAL A 18 5.23 7.01 -1.30
CA VAL A 18 3.86 6.93 -1.83
C VAL A 18 3.85 6.49 -3.28
N ARG A 19 4.80 6.97 -4.09
CA ARG A 19 4.94 6.53 -5.49
C ARG A 19 5.30 5.04 -5.60
N ALA A 20 6.30 4.57 -4.86
CA ALA A 20 6.70 3.17 -4.89
C ALA A 20 5.61 2.24 -4.32
N ASN A 21 4.88 2.70 -3.30
CA ASN A 21 3.72 2.02 -2.73
C ASN A 21 2.59 1.86 -3.75
N HIS A 22 2.23 2.95 -4.44
CA HIS A 22 1.28 2.92 -5.54
C HIS A 22 1.70 1.92 -6.61
N ASP A 23 2.94 2.02 -7.10
CA ASP A 23 3.43 1.16 -8.18
C ASP A 23 3.45 -0.32 -7.78
N PHE A 24 3.76 -0.63 -6.50
CA PHE A 24 3.71 -1.98 -5.96
C PHE A 24 2.29 -2.55 -6.01
N HIS A 25 1.32 -1.86 -5.40
CA HIS A 25 -0.07 -2.30 -5.34
C HIS A 25 -0.70 -2.40 -6.73
N PHE A 26 -0.52 -1.38 -7.58
CA PHE A 26 -1.11 -1.37 -8.92
C PHE A 26 -0.48 -2.40 -9.87
N THR A 27 0.77 -2.80 -9.66
CA THR A 27 1.36 -3.93 -10.39
C THR A 27 0.59 -5.22 -10.08
N ILE A 28 0.26 -5.44 -8.80
CA ILE A 28 -0.50 -6.62 -8.36
C ILE A 28 -1.92 -6.56 -8.89
N TYR A 29 -2.60 -5.41 -8.76
CA TYR A 29 -3.98 -5.27 -9.22
C TYR A 29 -4.08 -5.51 -10.73
N ARG A 30 -3.16 -4.96 -11.53
CA ARG A 30 -3.16 -5.15 -13.00
C ARG A 30 -2.99 -6.62 -13.41
N ALA A 31 -2.32 -7.43 -12.58
CA ALA A 31 -2.20 -8.87 -12.83
C ALA A 31 -3.54 -9.63 -12.75
N SER A 32 -4.60 -9.02 -12.19
CA SER A 32 -5.96 -9.59 -12.23
C SER A 32 -6.59 -9.63 -13.63
N GLY A 33 -6.09 -8.83 -14.58
CA GLY A 33 -6.67 -8.69 -15.91
C GLY A 33 -8.04 -7.99 -15.96
N SER A 34 -8.54 -7.46 -14.83
CA SER A 34 -9.86 -6.83 -14.75
C SER A 34 -9.77 -5.31 -14.86
N ALA A 35 -10.07 -4.76 -16.04
CA ALA A 35 -10.10 -3.30 -16.26
C ALA A 35 -11.10 -2.59 -15.33
N THR A 36 -12.26 -3.21 -15.07
CA THR A 36 -13.28 -2.67 -14.15
C THR A 36 -12.75 -2.56 -12.72
N LEU A 37 -12.02 -3.57 -12.24
CA LEU A 37 -11.43 -3.55 -10.90
C LEU A 37 -10.40 -2.43 -10.77
N ILE A 38 -9.55 -2.25 -11.79
CA ILE A 38 -8.53 -1.20 -11.77
C ILE A 38 -9.16 0.18 -11.76
N ALA A 39 -10.20 0.43 -12.56
CA ALA A 39 -10.88 1.71 -12.59
C ALA A 39 -11.46 2.09 -11.22
N ILE A 40 -12.09 1.15 -10.53
CA ILE A 40 -12.64 1.36 -9.17
C ILE A 40 -11.52 1.70 -8.18
N ILE A 41 -10.43 0.92 -8.19
CA ILE A 41 -9.32 1.13 -7.26
C ILE A 41 -8.63 2.48 -7.52
N GLU A 42 -8.45 2.87 -8.78
CA GLU A 42 -7.83 4.14 -9.17
C GLU A 42 -8.65 5.34 -8.72
N GLU A 43 -9.97 5.29 -8.85
CA GLU A 43 -10.87 6.33 -8.34
C GLU A 43 -10.77 6.47 -6.82
N LEU A 44 -10.84 5.34 -6.09
CA LEU A 44 -10.71 5.34 -4.63
C LEU A 44 -9.33 5.84 -4.17
N TRP A 45 -8.27 5.46 -4.88
CA TRP A 45 -6.92 5.93 -4.61
C TRP A 45 -6.81 7.45 -4.75
N LEU A 46 -7.37 8.03 -5.81
CA LEU A 46 -7.35 9.48 -6.02
C LEU A 46 -8.04 10.24 -4.88
N GLN A 47 -9.16 9.72 -4.38
CA GLN A 47 -9.91 10.33 -3.26
C GLN A 47 -9.10 10.34 -1.96
N VAL A 48 -8.32 9.30 -1.67
CA VAL A 48 -7.54 9.19 -0.42
C VAL A 48 -6.12 9.77 -0.53
N SER A 49 -5.56 9.90 -1.73
CA SER A 49 -4.18 10.34 -1.94
C SER A 49 -3.79 11.68 -1.28
N PRO A 50 -4.67 12.69 -1.14
CA PRO A 50 -4.33 13.94 -0.46
C PRO A 50 -4.03 13.76 1.03
N TYR A 51 -4.45 12.65 1.65
CA TYR A 51 -4.27 12.39 3.08
C TYR A 51 -3.00 11.57 3.39
N PHE A 52 -2.33 10.99 2.40
CA PHE A 52 -1.19 10.10 2.64
C PHE A 52 0.02 10.78 3.29
N HIS A 53 0.14 12.10 3.20
CA HIS A 53 1.18 12.83 3.93
C HIS A 53 1.02 12.71 5.46
N LEU A 54 -0.20 12.50 5.97
CA LEU A 54 -0.48 12.31 7.40
C LEU A 54 0.07 10.97 7.93
N LEU A 55 0.14 9.95 7.08
CA LEU A 55 0.69 8.64 7.43
C LEU A 55 2.20 8.66 7.65
N HIS A 56 2.91 9.62 7.07
CA HIS A 56 4.34 9.76 7.30
C HIS A 56 4.63 10.12 8.77
N SER A 57 3.86 11.05 9.33
CA SER A 57 4.00 11.49 10.73
C SER A 57 3.64 10.44 11.78
N SER A 58 2.96 9.34 11.40
CA SER A 58 2.51 8.30 12.34
C SER A 58 3.46 7.11 12.46
N GLY A 59 4.51 7.03 11.63
CA GLY A 59 5.41 5.87 11.58
C GLY A 59 4.80 4.62 10.92
N ASN A 60 3.64 4.76 10.26
CA ASN A 60 2.90 3.64 9.65
C ASN A 60 3.66 2.95 8.49
N TYR A 61 4.59 3.63 7.84
CA TYR A 61 5.28 3.11 6.64
C TYR A 61 6.10 1.84 6.89
N SER A 62 6.71 1.70 8.06
CA SER A 62 7.44 0.48 8.42
C SER A 62 6.50 -0.72 8.57
N GLN A 63 5.30 -0.51 9.12
CA GLN A 63 4.28 -1.55 9.24
C GLN A 63 3.73 -1.92 7.86
N ALA A 64 3.47 -0.94 6.99
CA ALA A 64 3.05 -1.17 5.61
C ALA A 64 4.08 -2.04 4.85
N ASN A 65 5.37 -1.72 4.95
CA ASN A 65 6.41 -2.54 4.30
C ASN A 65 6.49 -3.97 4.84
N GLN A 66 6.15 -4.22 6.11
CA GLN A 66 6.01 -5.59 6.59
C GLN A 66 4.86 -6.33 5.89
N GLN A 67 3.71 -5.68 5.69
CA GLN A 67 2.60 -6.27 4.93
C GLN A 67 2.95 -6.46 3.46
N HIS A 68 3.66 -5.52 2.83
CA HIS A 68 4.16 -5.67 1.46
C HIS A 68 5.03 -6.92 1.29
N ARG A 69 5.89 -7.23 2.27
CA ARG A 69 6.69 -8.46 2.27
C ARG A 69 5.82 -9.71 2.43
N ASN A 70 4.79 -9.67 3.27
CA ASN A 70 3.83 -10.77 3.41
C ASN A 70 3.07 -11.02 2.10
N ILE A 71 2.63 -9.94 1.42
CA ILE A 71 1.98 -10.01 0.10
C ILE A 71 2.91 -10.68 -0.91
N LEU A 72 4.16 -10.21 -1.00
CA LEU A 72 5.14 -10.77 -1.93
C LEU A 72 5.41 -12.26 -1.66
N GLN A 73 5.55 -12.64 -0.39
CA GLN A 73 5.74 -14.04 0.00
C GLN A 73 4.55 -14.91 -0.40
N ALA A 74 3.32 -14.46 -0.15
CA ALA A 74 2.11 -15.17 -0.53
C ALA A 74 2.00 -15.32 -2.06
N LEU A 75 2.36 -14.28 -2.82
CA LEU A 75 2.41 -14.34 -4.28
C LEU A 75 3.43 -15.35 -4.79
N HIS A 76 4.64 -15.41 -4.20
CA HIS A 76 5.64 -16.44 -4.54
C HIS A 76 5.16 -17.86 -4.25
N GLN A 77 4.37 -18.03 -3.19
CA GLN A 77 3.77 -19.31 -2.82
C GLN A 77 2.49 -19.63 -3.62
N GLN A 78 2.06 -18.72 -4.50
CA GLN A 78 0.80 -18.81 -5.25
C GLN A 78 -0.44 -18.93 -4.34
N ASP A 79 -0.36 -18.40 -3.12
CA ASP A 79 -1.46 -18.38 -2.15
C ASP A 79 -2.28 -17.10 -2.31
N SER A 80 -3.33 -17.18 -3.12
CA SER A 80 -4.24 -16.06 -3.38
C SER A 80 -5.03 -15.64 -2.14
N THR A 81 -5.29 -16.57 -1.21
CA THR A 81 -6.03 -16.28 0.03
C THR A 81 -5.16 -15.43 0.95
N ALA A 82 -3.92 -15.85 1.19
CA ALA A 82 -2.98 -15.12 2.00
C ALA A 82 -2.64 -13.75 1.38
N ALA A 83 -2.41 -13.69 0.06
CA ALA A 83 -2.14 -12.42 -0.62
C ALA A 83 -3.29 -11.43 -0.45
N GLY A 84 -4.54 -11.87 -0.66
CA GLY A 84 -5.71 -11.02 -0.46
C GLY A 84 -5.93 -10.60 0.99
N ALA A 85 -5.61 -11.48 1.96
CA ALA A 85 -5.66 -11.14 3.37
C ALA A 85 -4.62 -10.07 3.76
N SER A 86 -3.38 -10.19 3.28
CA SER A 86 -2.32 -9.21 3.55
C SER A 86 -2.58 -7.86 2.89
N ILE A 87 -3.12 -7.82 1.67
CA ILE A 87 -3.56 -6.56 1.03
C ILE A 87 -4.64 -5.87 1.87
N ARG A 88 -5.65 -6.62 2.33
CA ARG A 88 -6.69 -6.06 3.22
C ARG A 88 -6.09 -5.52 4.52
N ALA A 89 -5.19 -6.27 5.16
CA ALA A 89 -4.56 -5.84 6.40
C ALA A 89 -3.75 -4.55 6.23
N ASP A 90 -3.00 -4.42 5.13
CA ASP A 90 -2.25 -3.20 4.80
C ASP A 90 -3.16 -1.96 4.66
N ILE A 91 -4.22 -2.09 3.86
CA ILE A 91 -5.17 -0.99 3.62
C ILE A 91 -5.94 -0.63 4.90
N SER A 92 -6.40 -1.62 5.66
CA SER A 92 -7.14 -1.40 6.91
C SER A 92 -6.30 -0.70 7.96
N ALA A 93 -5.04 -1.10 8.14
CA ALA A 93 -4.14 -0.47 9.11
C ALA A 93 -3.89 1.01 8.76
N ALA A 94 -3.65 1.32 7.47
CA ALA A 94 -3.51 2.70 7.03
C ALA A 94 -4.79 3.52 7.25
N ALA A 95 -5.97 2.93 7.00
CA ALA A 95 -7.26 3.59 7.22
C ALA A 95 -7.51 3.89 8.70
N GLU A 96 -7.23 2.94 9.61
CA GLU A 96 -7.35 3.14 11.06
C GLU A 96 -6.51 4.32 11.55
N VAL A 97 -5.27 4.40 11.08
CA VAL A 97 -4.37 5.52 11.41
C VAL A 97 -4.88 6.84 10.85
N LEU A 98 -5.35 6.87 9.60
CA LEU A 98 -5.91 8.08 9.00
C LEU A 98 -7.14 8.57 9.76
N LEU A 99 -8.07 7.69 10.10
CA LEU A 99 -9.27 8.05 10.86
C LEU A 99 -8.89 8.65 12.22
N ALA A 100 -7.96 8.03 12.95
CA ALA A 100 -7.49 8.54 14.24
C ALA A 100 -6.75 9.89 14.16
N LEU A 101 -6.28 10.31 12.99
CA LEU A 101 -5.63 11.60 12.75
C LEU A 101 -6.60 12.69 12.27
N LEU A 102 -7.82 12.31 11.87
CA LEU A 102 -8.85 13.21 11.34
C LEU A 102 -9.94 13.54 12.38
N ASP A 103 -9.99 12.78 13.48
CA ASP A 103 -10.80 13.07 14.68
C ASP A 103 -10.14 14.15 15.57
#